data_AF-A0A1S2PVU0-F1
#
_entry.id   AF-A0A1S2PVU0-F1
#
_cell.length_a   1.000
_cell.length_b   1.000
_cell.length_c   1.000
_cell.angle_alpha   90.00
_cell.angle_beta   90.00
_cell.angle_gamma   90.00
#
_symmetry.space_group_name_H-M   'P 1'
#
loop_
_entity.id
_entity.type
_entity.pdbx_description
1 polymer ?
#
loop_
_entity_poly.entity_id
_entity_poly.type
_entity_poly.pdbx_seq_one_letter_code
_entity_poly.pdbx_strand_id
1 'polypeptide(L)' 'MEDEFTDYLEARNRDLQYSQYADPCSAQLGLVLRAQRAGDLVLSRPVMVAEAWADRCWDTTEGCIPRQEWKTFEW' A
#
# COMPACT_ATOMS: atom_id res chain seq x y z
N MET A 1 11.47 -0.40 -4.99
CA MET A 1 10.53 -1.01 -4.03
C MET A 1 9.26 -1.50 -4.72
N GLU A 2 8.63 -0.75 -5.63
CA GLU A 2 7.49 -1.28 -6.40
C GLU A 2 7.87 -2.53 -7.22
N ASP A 3 8.95 -2.47 -8.01
CA ASP A 3 9.42 -3.63 -8.79
C ASP A 3 9.66 -4.86 -7.90
N GLU A 4 10.38 -4.68 -6.78
CA GLU A 4 10.64 -5.75 -5.81
C GLU A 4 9.34 -6.34 -5.21
N PHE A 5 8.32 -5.50 -4.99
CA PHE A 5 7.03 -5.94 -4.48
C PHE A 5 6.27 -6.76 -5.53
N THR A 6 6.24 -6.27 -6.78
CA THR A 6 5.63 -6.97 -7.92
C THR A 6 6.31 -8.31 -8.16
N ASP A 7 7.65 -8.34 -8.23
CA ASP A 7 8.44 -9.56 -8.40
C ASP A 7 8.16 -10.57 -7.28
N TYR A 8 8.02 -10.10 -6.03
CA TYR A 8 7.70 -10.96 -4.89
C TYR A 8 6.30 -11.60 -5.02
N LEU A 9 5.30 -10.82 -5.43
CA LEU A 9 3.93 -11.33 -5.62
C LEU A 9 3.89 -12.34 -6.75
N GLU A 10 4.53 -12.04 -7.88
CA GLU A 10 4.62 -12.95 -9.03
C GLU A 10 5.29 -14.26 -8.64
N ALA A 11 6.46 -14.20 -7.99
CA ALA A 11 7.20 -15.38 -7.55
C ALA A 11 6.42 -16.27 -6.56
N ARG A 12 5.39 -15.72 -5.90
CA ARG A 12 4.54 -16.44 -4.94
C ARG A 12 3.11 -16.68 -5.43
N ASN A 13 2.84 -16.39 -6.70
CA ASN A 13 1.52 -16.54 -7.32
C ASN A 13 0.41 -15.86 -6.48
N ARG A 14 0.68 -14.63 -6.06
CA ARG A 14 -0.25 -13.76 -5.32
C ARG A 14 -0.74 -12.65 -6.22
N ASP A 15 -1.93 -12.13 -5.91
CA ASP A 15 -2.55 -11.11 -6.74
C ASP A 15 -1.92 -9.74 -6.44
N LEU A 16 -1.57 -9.05 -7.53
CA LEU A 16 -1.24 -7.63 -7.54
C LEU A 16 -2.50 -6.84 -7.88
N GLN A 17 -2.82 -5.85 -7.06
CA GLN A 17 -3.88 -4.88 -7.28
C GLN A 17 -3.31 -3.48 -7.17
N TYR A 18 -4.09 -2.49 -7.63
CA TYR A 18 -3.73 -1.08 -7.52
C TYR A 18 -4.87 -0.29 -6.90
N SER A 19 -4.52 0.65 -6.03
CA SER A 19 -5.47 1.59 -5.43
C SER A 19 -5.97 2.63 -6.45
N GLN A 20 -6.97 3.45 -6.08
CA GLN A 20 -7.39 4.59 -6.91
C GLN A 20 -6.29 5.64 -7.13
N TYR A 21 -5.22 5.61 -6.32
CA TYR A 21 -4.05 6.48 -6.46
C TYR A 21 -2.84 5.76 -7.10
N ALA A 22 -3.06 4.59 -7.70
CA ALA A 22 -2.04 3.74 -8.28
C ALA A 22 -0.98 3.24 -7.27
N ASP A 23 -1.38 3.06 -6.01
CA ASP A 23 -0.54 2.38 -5.02
C ASP A 23 -0.66 0.85 -5.20
N PRO A 24 0.46 0.12 -5.40
CA PRO A 24 0.45 -1.34 -5.43
C PRO A 24 -0.07 -1.95 -4.13
N CYS A 25 -0.86 -3.01 -4.21
CA CYS A 25 -1.44 -3.67 -3.04
C CYS A 25 -1.66 -5.17 -3.25
N SER A 26 -1.73 -5.91 -2.13
CA SER A 26 -2.06 -7.33 -2.12
C SER A 26 -2.94 -7.65 -0.92
N ALA A 27 -4.18 -8.06 -1.22
CA ALA A 27 -5.12 -8.55 -0.20
C ALA A 27 -4.58 -9.79 0.53
N GLN A 28 -3.86 -10.68 -0.17
CA GLN A 28 -3.27 -11.87 0.47
C GLN A 28 -2.13 -11.54 1.46
N LEU A 29 -1.52 -10.36 1.36
CA LEU A 29 -0.55 -9.87 2.34
C LEU A 29 -1.16 -8.90 3.36
N GLY A 30 -2.36 -8.38 3.11
CA GLY A 30 -2.91 -7.26 3.86
C GLY A 30 -1.98 -6.04 3.80
N LEU A 31 -1.39 -5.77 2.63
CA LEU A 31 -0.37 -4.73 2.47
C LEU A 31 -0.65 -3.83 1.27
N VAL A 32 -0.46 -2.53 1.47
CA VAL A 32 -0.46 -1.48 0.44
C VAL A 32 0.89 -0.79 0.45
N LEU A 33 1.54 -0.70 -0.70
CA LEU A 33 2.79 0.02 -0.90
C LEU A 33 2.49 1.43 -1.39
N ARG A 34 2.84 2.44 -0.61
CA ARG A 34 2.47 3.83 -0.90
C ARG A 34 3.65 4.68 -1.30
N ALA A 35 3.44 5.61 -2.22
CA ALA A 35 4.36 6.72 -2.45
C ALA A 35 4.07 7.88 -1.50
N GLN A 36 5.07 8.36 -0.77
CA GLN A 36 4.96 9.52 0.11
C GLN A 36 6.05 10.54 -0.23
N ARG A 37 5.65 11.78 -0.49
CA ARG A 37 6.59 12.88 -0.73
C ARG A 37 7.05 13.48 0.59
N ALA A 38 8.36 13.46 0.83
CA ALA A 38 9.04 14.06 1.98
C ALA A 38 9.99 15.16 1.47
N GLY A 39 9.43 16.35 1.23
CA GLY A 39 10.14 17.43 0.54
C GLY A 39 10.45 17.08 -0.91
N ASP A 40 11.74 16.98 -1.23
CA ASP A 40 12.22 16.62 -2.57
C ASP A 40 12.40 15.12 -2.78
N LEU A 41 12.18 14.32 -1.73
CA LEU A 41 12.28 12.86 -1.80
C LEU A 41 10.89 12.23 -1.95
N VAL A 42 10.84 11.12 -2.70
CA VAL A 42 9.68 10.22 -2.72
C VAL A 42 10.10 8.93 -2.03
N LEU A 43 9.40 8.59 -0.95
CA LEU A 43 9.61 7.38 -0.16
C LEU A 43 8.55 6.35 -0.50
N SER A 44 8.93 5.09 -0.55
CA SER A 44 8.00 3.96 -0.59
C SER A 44 7.74 3.49 0.84
N ARG A 45 6.48 3.51 1.28
CA ARG A 45 6.08 3.11 2.64
C ARG A 45 5.10 1.93 2.57
N PRO A 46 5.46 0.74 3.10
CA PRO A 46 4.51 -0.34 3.27
C PRO A 46 3.55 -0.03 4.42
N VAL A 47 2.25 -0.22 4.17
CA VAL A 47 1.19 -0.09 5.17
C VAL A 47 0.46 -1.41 5.30
N MET A 48 0.53 -2.01 6.48
CA MET A 48 -0.25 -3.20 6.83
C MET A 48 -1.67 -2.78 7.21
N VAL A 49 -2.66 -3.48 6.69
CA VAL A 49 -4.08 -3.29 7.05
C VAL A 49 -4.55 -4.43 7.97
N ALA A 50 -5.58 -4.16 8.76
CA ALA A 50 -6.25 -5.20 9.54
C ALA A 50 -6.85 -6.26 8.60
N GLU A 51 -6.86 -7.52 9.04
CA GLU A 51 -7.39 -8.65 8.27
C GLU A 51 -8.82 -8.41 7.76
N ALA A 52 -9.68 -7.82 8.60
CA ALA A 52 -11.07 -7.48 8.26
C ALA A 52 -11.23 -6.51 7.06
N TRP A 53 -10.12 -5.94 6.57
CA TRP A 53 -10.07 -4.98 5.48
C TRP A 53 -9.13 -5.39 4.35
N ALA A 54 -8.50 -6.56 4.43
CA ALA A 54 -7.50 -6.99 3.46
C ALA A 54 -8.09 -7.08 2.03
N ASP A 55 -9.33 -7.54 1.89
CA ASP A 55 -10.09 -7.63 0.63
C ASP A 55 -10.39 -6.26 -0.01
N ARG A 56 -10.32 -5.19 0.80
CA ARG A 56 -10.57 -3.80 0.43
C ARG A 56 -9.36 -2.90 0.62
N CYS A 57 -8.16 -3.47 0.71
CA CYS A 57 -6.93 -2.69 0.95
C CYS A 57 -6.61 -1.68 -0.17
N TRP A 58 -7.09 -1.93 -1.39
CA TRP A 58 -7.00 -1.02 -2.53
C TRP A 58 -7.98 0.17 -2.46
N ASP A 59 -8.97 0.13 -1.57
CA ASP A 59 -9.98 1.18 -1.42
C ASP A 59 -9.49 2.31 -0.52
N THR A 60 -9.22 3.46 -1.15
CA THR A 60 -8.75 4.68 -0.49
C THR A 60 -9.88 5.64 -0.12
N THR A 61 -11.13 5.31 -0.48
CA THR A 61 -12.32 6.12 -0.26
C THR A 61 -13.10 5.70 0.98
N GLU A 62 -13.35 4.40 1.15
CA GLU A 62 -14.04 3.83 2.31
C GLU A 62 -13.07 3.20 3.32
N GLY A 63 -11.78 3.13 2.98
CA GLY A 63 -10.75 2.50 3.80
C GLY A 63 -10.50 3.20 5.14
N CYS A 64 -10.24 2.42 6.19
CA CYS A 64 -9.96 2.90 7.53
C CYS A 64 -8.53 3.45 7.75
N ILE A 65 -7.70 3.60 6.72
CA ILE A 65 -6.34 4.16 6.91
C ILE A 65 -6.50 5.67 7.19
N PRO A 66 -6.27 6.16 8.43
CA PRO A 66 -6.57 7.54 8.78
C PRO A 66 -5.75 8.51 7.94
N ARG A 67 -6.37 9.56 7.37
CA ARG A 67 -5.67 10.56 6.52
C ARG A 67 -4.39 11.15 7.11
N GLN A 68 -4.24 11.13 8.44
CA GLN A 68 -3.01 11.55 9.11
C GLN A 68 -1.83 10.62 8.76
N GLU A 69 -2.03 9.30 8.81
CA GLU A 69 -1.07 8.29 8.32
C GLU A 69 -0.72 8.46 6.84
N TRP A 70 -1.52 9.24 6.09
CA TRP A 70 -1.24 9.58 4.70
C TRP A 70 -0.37 10.81 4.51
N LYS A 71 -0.37 11.75 5.45
CA LYS A 71 0.21 13.09 5.29
C LYS A 71 1.42 13.35 6.16
N THR A 72 1.53 12.67 7.29
CA THR A 72 2.64 12.86 8.24
C THR A 72 3.62 11.71 8.16
N PHE A 73 4.89 12.05 8.28
CA PHE A 73 5.96 11.11 8.55
C PHE A 73 6.56 11.54 9.87
N GLU A 74 6.08 10.94 10.95
CA GLU A 74 6.62 11.13 12.29
C GLU A 74 7.51 9.92 12.59
N TRP A 75 8.73 10.20 13.04
CA TRP A 75 9.73 9.20 13.42
C TRP A 75 9.68 8.95 14.92
#